data_AF-A0A8K0GTB0-F1
#
_entry.id   AF-A0A8K0GTB0-F1
#
_cell.length_a   1.000
_cell.length_b   1.000
_cell.length_c   1.000
_cell.angle_alpha   90.00
_cell.angle_beta   90.00
_cell.angle_gamma   90.00
#
_symmetry.space_group_name_H-M   'P 1'
#
loop_
_entity.id
_entity.type
_entity.pdbx_description
1 polymer ?
#
loop_
_entity_poly.entity_id
_entity_poly.type
_entity_poly.pdbx_seq_one_letter_code
_entity_poly.pdbx_strand_id
1 'polypeptide(L)'
;MHLMVDIMEKFFFTKWLQVLYHWLCSSPNFEEVTKWYLGWKDLLPKELQANENIRFQLNRGLDMMNRAVEGMELVQPGLKENLSYLRALEQRQFEAQQKAAAPHAQQQQQAAASAGLGGGVFEMSLKEVIEAHAQQHGLLFKPKPGRMHNGLQIYGFGNISIIVDSLNQKVYAQIEESWSLVSLERLVEMHNSSVTRRR
;
A
#
# COMPACT_ATOMS: atom_id res chain seq x y z
N MET A 1 12.96 26.70 18.59
CA MET A 1 13.50 25.32 18.49
C MET A 1 12.41 24.31 18.15
N HIS A 2 11.28 24.26 18.89
CA HIS A 2 10.19 23.29 18.64
C HIS A 2 9.62 23.31 17.21
N LEU A 3 9.32 24.50 16.65
CA LEU A 3 8.78 24.61 15.29
C LEU A 3 9.71 24.03 14.20
N MET A 4 11.02 24.21 14.34
CA MET A 4 11.99 23.66 13.38
C MET A 4 12.03 22.13 13.47
N VAL A 5 12.02 21.59 14.69
CA VAL A 5 11.95 20.14 14.92
C VAL A 5 10.67 19.56 14.32
N ASP A 6 9.52 20.20 14.55
CA ASP A 6 8.22 19.76 14.01
C ASP A 6 8.18 19.77 12.48
N ILE A 7 8.72 20.82 11.85
CA ILE A 7 8.79 20.92 10.39
C ILE A 7 9.71 19.83 9.82
N MET A 8 10.87 19.63 10.44
CA MET A 8 11.81 18.60 10.00
C MET A 8 11.21 17.21 10.17
N GLU A 9 10.56 16.93 11.30
CA GLU A 9 9.92 15.66 11.58
C GLU A 9 8.81 15.34 10.56
N LYS A 10 7.91 16.30 10.29
CA LYS A 10 6.74 16.07 9.43
C LYS A 10 7.06 16.06 7.95
N PHE A 11 7.97 16.92 7.49
CA PHE A 11 8.17 17.14 6.06
C PHE A 11 9.52 16.60 5.57
N PHE A 12 10.61 16.88 6.29
CA PHE A 12 11.95 16.47 5.87
C PHE A 12 12.15 14.96 6.08
N PHE A 13 11.99 14.46 7.30
CA PHE A 13 12.28 13.06 7.63
C PHE A 13 11.35 12.09 6.92
N THR A 14 10.10 12.48 6.68
CA THR A 14 9.16 11.71 5.84
C THR A 14 9.75 11.43 4.46
N LYS A 15 10.27 12.46 3.78
CA LYS A 15 10.87 12.32 2.45
C LYS A 15 12.25 11.67 2.51
N TRP A 16 13.06 12.02 3.48
CA TRP A 16 14.41 11.48 3.66
C TRP A 16 14.38 9.95 3.89
N LEU A 17 13.51 9.47 4.78
CA LEU A 17 13.32 8.04 5.00
C LEU A 17 12.74 7.34 3.77
N GLN A 18 11.84 7.99 3.02
CA GLN A 18 11.27 7.45 1.79
C GLN A 18 12.34 7.25 0.70
N VAL A 19 13.24 8.21 0.53
CA VAL A 19 14.38 8.09 -0.42
C VAL A 19 15.28 6.93 -0.01
N LEU A 20 15.62 6.83 1.28
CA LEU A 20 16.43 5.73 1.80
C LEU A 20 15.77 4.37 1.56
N TYR A 21 14.46 4.25 1.82
CA TYR A 21 13.70 3.03 1.55
C TYR A 21 13.80 2.58 0.09
N HIS A 22 13.50 3.48 -0.85
CA HIS A 22 13.53 3.15 -2.28
C HIS A 22 14.93 2.74 -2.72
N TRP A 23 15.95 3.46 -2.25
CA TRP A 23 17.34 3.13 -2.59
C TRP A 23 17.76 1.75 -2.08
N LEU A 24 17.35 1.40 -0.85
CA LEU A 24 17.63 0.08 -0.27
C LEU A 24 16.87 -1.06 -0.97
N CYS A 25 15.72 -0.79 -1.59
CA CYS A 25 14.94 -1.78 -2.34
C CYS A 25 15.45 -2.02 -3.78
N SER A 26 16.21 -1.08 -4.37
CA SER A 26 16.58 -1.13 -5.80
C SER A 26 17.94 -1.77 -6.12
N SER A 27 18.65 -2.33 -5.13
CA SER A 27 20.06 -2.80 -5.13
C SER A 27 21.07 -1.75 -4.60
N PRO A 28 21.17 -1.57 -3.28
CA PRO A 28 21.99 -0.53 -2.68
C PRO A 28 23.49 -0.90 -2.68
N ASN A 29 24.35 0.07 -3.01
CA ASN A 29 25.75 0.04 -2.58
C ASN A 29 25.83 0.57 -1.14
N PHE A 30 25.98 -0.33 -0.15
CA PHE A 30 25.96 0.05 1.27
C PHE A 30 27.04 1.06 1.66
N GLU A 31 28.16 1.12 0.94
CA GLU A 31 29.20 2.12 1.17
C GLU A 31 28.70 3.54 0.83
N GLU A 32 28.00 3.68 -0.30
CA GLU A 32 27.39 4.94 -0.71
C GLU A 32 26.24 5.34 0.21
N VAL A 33 25.39 4.38 0.59
CA VAL A 33 24.28 4.64 1.53
C VAL A 33 24.82 5.11 2.88
N THR A 34 25.92 4.53 3.35
CA THR A 34 26.59 4.94 4.59
C THR A 34 27.16 6.35 4.49
N LYS A 35 27.86 6.66 3.39
CA LYS A 35 28.37 8.02 3.14
C LYS A 35 27.25 9.05 3.07
N TRP A 36 26.15 8.73 2.40
CA TRP A 36 24.97 9.59 2.32
C TRP A 36 24.34 9.83 3.70
N TYR A 37 24.15 8.79 4.50
CA TYR A 37 23.62 8.89 5.86
C TYR A 37 24.50 9.79 6.74
N LEU A 38 25.81 9.55 6.75
CA LEU A 38 26.77 10.34 7.53
C LEU A 38 26.81 11.80 7.06
N GLY A 39 26.80 12.03 5.74
CA GLY A 39 26.75 13.37 5.17
C GLY A 39 25.52 14.16 5.63
N TRP A 40 24.33 13.55 5.60
CA TRP A 40 23.12 14.20 6.12
C TRP A 40 23.15 14.43 7.62
N LYS A 41 23.71 13.49 8.39
CA LYS A 41 23.85 13.64 9.84
C LYS A 41 24.78 14.80 10.20
N ASP A 42 25.89 14.95 9.48
CA ASP A 42 26.88 16.01 9.73
C ASP A 42 26.38 17.41 9.32
N LEU A 43 25.46 17.50 8.36
CA LEU A 43 24.82 18.75 7.97
C LEU A 43 23.83 19.29 9.01
N LEU A 44 23.39 18.45 9.96
CA LEU A 44 22.46 18.88 11.01
C LEU A 44 23.19 19.66 12.12
N PRO A 45 22.71 20.85 12.51
CA PRO A 45 23.22 21.59 13.66
C PRO A 45 23.24 20.75 14.94
N LYS A 46 24.25 20.96 15.80
CA LYS A 46 24.44 20.17 17.04
C LYS A 46 23.23 20.24 17.97
N GLU A 47 22.54 21.37 17.97
CA GLU A 47 21.34 21.61 18.78
C GLU A 47 20.15 20.77 18.30
N LEU A 48 20.08 20.46 17.01
CA LEU A 48 19.08 19.55 16.44
C LEU A 48 19.49 18.09 16.61
N GLN A 49 20.78 17.77 16.50
CA GLN A 49 21.28 16.43 16.80
C GLN A 49 21.09 16.03 18.27
N ALA A 50 21.08 17.00 19.19
CA ALA A 50 20.81 16.78 20.61
C ALA A 50 19.32 16.52 20.89
N ASN A 51 18.42 16.83 19.95
CA ASN A 51 16.98 16.66 20.14
C ASN A 51 16.55 15.19 20.00
N GLU A 52 15.75 14.70 20.95
CA GLU A 52 15.26 13.32 21.01
C GLU A 52 14.51 12.88 19.75
N ASN A 53 13.62 13.72 19.19
CA ASN A 53 12.82 13.38 18.01
C ASN A 53 13.72 13.24 16.76
N ILE A 54 14.66 14.17 16.58
CA ILE A 54 15.61 14.12 15.46
C ILE A 54 16.48 12.86 15.55
N ARG A 55 16.98 12.54 16.75
CA ARG A 55 17.73 11.30 17.00
C ARG A 55 16.90 10.06 16.70
N PHE A 56 15.63 10.05 17.10
CA PHE A 56 14.71 8.97 16.81
C PHE A 56 14.55 8.73 15.30
N GLN A 57 14.34 9.78 14.51
CA GLN A 57 14.21 9.64 13.05
C GLN A 57 15.52 9.17 12.38
N LEU A 58 16.68 9.65 12.83
CA LEU A 58 17.99 9.18 12.35
C LEU A 58 18.25 7.71 12.69
N ASN A 59 17.88 7.27 13.90
CA ASN A 59 17.99 5.87 14.30
C ASN A 59 17.07 4.96 13.49
N ARG A 60 15.87 5.46 13.13
CA ARG A 60 14.94 4.73 12.28
C ARG A 60 15.49 4.50 10.87
N GLY A 61 16.19 5.48 10.30
CA GLY A 61 16.92 5.30 9.03
C GLY A 61 18.06 4.27 9.15
N LEU A 62 18.81 4.31 10.26
CA LEU A 62 19.87 3.34 10.53
C LEU A 62 19.33 1.91 10.69
N ASP A 63 18.21 1.73 11.39
CA ASP A 63 17.54 0.43 11.52
C ASP A 63 17.11 -0.13 10.14
N MET A 64 16.60 0.73 9.25
CA MET A 64 16.28 0.33 7.87
C MET A 64 17.52 -0.14 7.10
N MET A 65 18.65 0.55 7.24
CA MET A 65 19.92 0.13 6.62
C MET A 65 20.38 -1.23 7.16
N ASN A 66 20.34 -1.43 8.47
CA ASN A 66 20.76 -2.70 9.09
C ASN A 66 19.89 -3.87 8.61
N ARG A 67 18.57 -3.69 8.57
CA ARG A 67 17.63 -4.69 8.03
C ARG A 67 17.93 -5.04 6.57
N ALA A 68 18.27 -4.02 5.76
CA ALA A 68 18.60 -4.23 4.35
C ALA A 68 19.89 -5.06 4.20
N VAL A 69 20.90 -4.79 5.03
CA VAL A 69 22.15 -5.59 5.08
C VAL A 69 21.86 -7.03 5.48
N GLU A 70 20.96 -7.24 6.45
CA GLU A 70 20.54 -8.57 6.92
C GLU A 70 19.60 -9.29 5.94
N GLY A 71 19.24 -8.67 4.82
CA GLY A 71 18.30 -9.24 3.83
C GLY A 71 16.87 -9.36 4.36
N MET A 72 16.54 -8.67 5.46
CA MET A 72 15.19 -8.65 6.03
C MET A 72 14.26 -7.73 5.25
N GLU A 73 12.97 -8.04 5.30
CA GLU A 73 11.95 -7.22 4.64
C GLU A 73 11.90 -5.81 5.26
N LEU A 74 12.03 -4.80 4.39
CA LEU A 74 12.00 -3.40 4.80
C LEU A 74 10.55 -2.92 4.96
N VAL A 75 10.26 -2.30 6.09
CA VAL A 75 8.96 -1.67 6.35
C VAL A 75 8.99 -0.23 5.83
N GLN A 76 8.06 0.12 4.93
CA GLN A 76 7.98 1.48 4.40
C GLN A 76 7.81 2.52 5.52
N PRO A 77 8.61 3.59 5.55
CA PRO A 77 8.43 4.66 6.51
C PRO A 77 7.13 5.45 6.20
N GLY A 78 6.25 5.59 7.19
CA GLY A 78 4.91 6.20 7.03
C GLY A 78 3.77 5.17 6.88
N LEU A 79 4.10 3.87 6.86
CA LEU A 79 3.14 2.78 6.67
C LEU A 79 2.06 2.73 7.76
N LYS A 80 2.35 3.03 9.03
CA LYS A 80 1.35 2.93 10.11
C LYS A 80 0.23 3.98 10.04
N GLU A 81 0.57 5.19 9.59
CA GLU A 81 -0.37 6.30 9.46
C GLU A 81 -1.15 6.21 8.14
N ASN A 82 -0.50 5.74 7.07
CA ASN A 82 -1.16 5.47 5.79
C ASN A 82 -2.04 4.22 5.81
N LEU A 83 -1.66 3.15 6.53
CA LEU A 83 -2.48 1.94 6.63
C LEU A 83 -3.81 2.21 7.34
N SER A 84 -3.81 3.00 8.42
CA SER A 84 -5.05 3.34 9.14
C SER A 84 -5.93 4.26 8.31
N TYR A 85 -5.36 5.25 7.63
CA TYR A 85 -6.07 6.16 6.74
C TYR A 85 -6.63 5.46 5.49
N LEU A 86 -5.82 4.66 4.79
CA LEU A 86 -6.25 3.91 3.62
C LEU A 86 -7.28 2.85 3.97
N ARG A 87 -7.11 2.14 5.11
CA ARG A 87 -8.13 1.21 5.61
C ARG A 87 -9.44 1.93 5.93
N ALA A 88 -9.38 3.12 6.54
CA ALA A 88 -10.58 3.92 6.82
C ALA A 88 -11.27 4.42 5.54
N LEU A 89 -10.49 4.81 4.53
CA LEU A 89 -11.01 5.22 3.22
C LEU A 89 -11.66 4.04 2.47
N GLU A 90 -11.00 2.90 2.47
CA GLU A 90 -11.44 1.65 1.84
C GLU A 90 -12.71 1.12 2.51
N GLN A 91 -12.76 1.12 3.84
CA GLN A 91 -13.96 0.79 4.61
C GLN A 91 -15.13 1.71 4.24
N ARG A 92 -14.89 3.02 4.12
CA ARG A 92 -15.92 4.00 3.75
C ARG A 92 -16.43 3.80 2.32
N GLN A 93 -15.55 3.50 1.37
CA GLN A 93 -15.92 3.18 -0.02
C GLN A 93 -16.74 1.88 -0.09
N PHE A 94 -16.35 0.87 0.68
CA PHE A 94 -17.06 -0.40 0.75
C PHE A 94 -18.47 -0.25 1.35
N GLU A 95 -18.62 0.56 2.40
CA GLU A 95 -19.92 0.89 2.98
C GLU A 95 -20.79 1.69 2.00
N ALA A 96 -20.20 2.61 1.25
CA ALA A 96 -20.90 3.37 0.21
C ALA A 96 -21.38 2.47 -0.95
N GLN A 97 -20.55 1.54 -1.42
CA GLN A 97 -20.92 0.57 -2.46
C GLN A 97 -22.01 -0.40 -2.00
N GLN A 98 -21.95 -0.91 -0.76
CA GLN A 98 -23.02 -1.75 -0.21
C GLN A 98 -24.34 -1.01 -0.08
N LYS A 99 -24.31 0.26 0.36
CA LYS A 99 -25.51 1.10 0.43
C LYS A 99 -26.09 1.39 -0.95
N ALA A 100 -25.24 1.54 -1.97
CA ALA A 100 -25.67 1.74 -3.36
C ALA A 100 -26.18 0.46 -4.04
N ALA A 101 -25.77 -0.73 -3.58
CA ALA A 101 -26.17 -2.02 -4.12
C ALA A 101 -27.41 -2.64 -3.43
N ALA A 102 -27.96 -2.01 -2.38
CA ALA A 102 -29.25 -2.41 -1.82
C ALA A 102 -30.40 -1.97 -2.77
N PRO A 103 -31.35 -2.83 -3.11
CA PRO A 103 -32.43 -2.46 -4.02
C PRO A 103 -33.36 -1.44 -3.34
N HIS A 104 -33.68 -0.40 -4.11
CA HIS A 104 -34.59 0.70 -3.81
C HIS A 104 -35.73 0.43 -2.81
N ALA A 105 -35.85 1.29 -1.81
CA ALA A 105 -37.13 1.87 -1.43
C ALA A 105 -36.91 3.32 -0.97
N GLN A 106 -37.41 4.29 -1.77
CA GLN A 106 -37.53 5.74 -1.50
C GLN A 106 -36.19 6.52 -1.49
N GLN A 107 -35.91 7.52 -2.30
CA GLN A 107 -36.70 8.47 -3.09
C GLN A 107 -35.89 8.88 -4.33
N GLN A 108 -36.60 9.00 -5.44
CA GLN A 108 -36.12 9.51 -6.71
C GLN A 108 -36.42 11.00 -6.76
N GLN A 109 -35.42 11.87 -6.61
CA GLN A 109 -35.52 13.23 -7.17
C GLN A 109 -34.14 13.90 -7.32
N GLN A 110 -33.80 14.20 -8.58
CA GLN A 110 -32.96 15.30 -9.07
C GLN A 110 -31.45 15.30 -8.76
N ALA A 111 -30.65 14.89 -9.77
CA ALA A 111 -29.88 15.83 -10.59
C ALA A 111 -29.04 15.06 -11.64
N ALA A 112 -29.63 14.84 -12.81
CA ALA A 112 -28.84 14.60 -14.01
C ALA A 112 -28.39 15.97 -14.54
N ALA A 113 -27.16 16.38 -14.21
CA ALA A 113 -26.47 17.48 -14.88
C ALA A 113 -24.99 17.51 -14.51
N SER A 114 -24.19 16.65 -15.13
CA SER A 114 -22.88 17.01 -15.71
C SER A 114 -22.18 15.75 -16.22
N ALA A 115 -22.51 15.34 -17.43
CA ALA A 115 -21.53 14.68 -18.28
C ALA A 115 -20.41 15.70 -18.51
N GLY A 116 -19.28 15.50 -17.84
CA GLY A 116 -18.10 16.33 -17.95
C GLY A 116 -16.90 15.44 -18.19
N LEU A 117 -16.43 15.44 -19.44
CA LEU A 117 -15.18 14.85 -19.88
C LEU A 117 -14.04 15.22 -18.93
N GLY A 118 -13.53 14.23 -18.21
CA GLY A 118 -12.33 14.33 -17.40
C GLY A 118 -11.29 13.37 -17.91
N GLY A 119 -10.71 13.66 -19.08
CA GLY A 119 -9.49 13.03 -19.59
C GLY A 119 -8.28 13.41 -18.74
N GLY A 120 -8.33 13.06 -17.45
CA GLY A 120 -7.15 12.93 -16.63
C GLY A 120 -6.57 11.57 -16.93
N VAL A 121 -5.30 11.51 -17.27
CA VAL A 121 -4.52 10.26 -17.18
C VAL A 121 -4.56 9.87 -15.71
N PHE A 122 -5.59 9.12 -15.31
CA PHE A 122 -5.69 8.55 -13.98
C PHE A 122 -4.64 7.44 -13.95
N GLU A 123 -3.64 7.58 -13.09
CA GLU A 123 -2.97 6.42 -12.51
C GLU A 123 -4.08 5.51 -11.96
N MET A 124 -4.41 4.46 -12.70
CA MET A 124 -5.41 3.48 -12.27
C MET A 124 -4.91 2.86 -10.97
N SER A 125 -5.75 2.83 -9.94
CA SER A 125 -5.36 2.20 -8.69
C SER A 125 -5.11 0.69 -8.91
N LEU A 126 -4.21 0.06 -8.15
CA LEU A 126 -3.93 -1.39 -8.31
C LEU A 126 -5.21 -2.24 -8.29
N LYS A 127 -6.19 -1.84 -7.47
CA LYS A 127 -7.49 -2.51 -7.38
C LYS A 127 -8.29 -2.37 -8.68
N GLU A 128 -8.30 -1.20 -9.30
CA GLU A 128 -8.93 -0.98 -10.62
C GLU A 128 -8.26 -1.81 -11.70
N VAL A 129 -6.92 -1.93 -11.67
CA VAL A 129 -6.18 -2.79 -12.60
C VAL A 129 -6.57 -4.25 -12.40
N ILE A 130 -6.63 -4.73 -11.15
CA ILE A 130 -7.06 -6.10 -10.82
C ILE A 130 -8.52 -6.33 -11.25
N GLU A 131 -9.40 -5.35 -11.02
CA GLU A 131 -10.81 -5.44 -11.39
C GLU A 131 -10.99 -5.49 -12.91
N ALA A 132 -10.34 -4.59 -13.65
CA ALA A 132 -10.36 -4.58 -15.10
C ALA A 132 -9.81 -5.91 -15.67
N HIS A 133 -8.72 -6.42 -15.10
CA HIS A 133 -8.15 -7.71 -15.49
C HIS A 133 -9.10 -8.87 -15.18
N ALA A 134 -9.77 -8.87 -14.03
CA ALA A 134 -10.80 -9.87 -13.70
C ALA A 134 -11.93 -9.84 -14.73
N GLN A 135 -12.47 -8.65 -15.04
CA GLN A 135 -13.56 -8.47 -16.00
C GLN A 135 -13.18 -8.93 -17.41
N GLN A 136 -11.95 -8.63 -17.86
CA GLN A 136 -11.42 -9.09 -19.15
C GLN A 136 -11.43 -10.62 -19.27
N HIS A 137 -11.24 -11.34 -18.17
CA HIS A 137 -11.27 -12.80 -18.11
C HIS A 137 -12.63 -13.38 -17.66
N GLY A 138 -13.68 -12.56 -17.59
CA GLY A 138 -15.02 -13.01 -17.17
C GLY A 138 -15.12 -13.38 -15.68
N LEU A 139 -14.21 -12.86 -14.87
CA LEU A 139 -14.12 -13.09 -13.43
C LEU A 139 -14.64 -11.89 -12.64
N LEU A 140 -15.04 -12.16 -11.39
CA LEU A 140 -15.45 -11.12 -10.45
C LEU A 140 -14.32 -10.84 -9.45
N PHE A 141 -14.02 -9.56 -9.25
CA PHE A 141 -13.21 -9.07 -8.15
C PHE A 141 -14.13 -8.44 -7.10
N LYS A 142 -14.24 -9.06 -5.91
CA LYS A 142 -15.13 -8.56 -4.85
C LYS A 142 -14.58 -8.81 -3.45
N PRO A 143 -14.78 -7.90 -2.48
CA PRO A 143 -14.40 -8.16 -1.10
C PRO A 143 -15.20 -9.35 -0.53
N LYS A 144 -14.59 -10.08 0.40
CA LYS A 144 -15.25 -11.10 1.23
C LYS A 144 -15.56 -10.47 2.60
N PRO A 145 -16.80 -10.00 2.85
CA PRO A 145 -17.11 -9.26 4.07
C PRO A 145 -16.82 -10.11 5.32
N GLY A 146 -16.24 -9.49 6.35
CA GLY A 146 -15.88 -10.18 7.59
C GLY A 146 -14.70 -11.15 7.48
N ARG A 147 -13.96 -11.14 6.37
CA ARG A 147 -12.72 -11.89 6.18
C ARG A 147 -11.54 -10.94 6.03
N MET A 148 -10.62 -11.01 6.99
CA MET A 148 -9.40 -10.21 7.02
C MET A 148 -8.20 -11.10 7.34
N HIS A 149 -7.02 -10.69 6.88
CA HIS A 149 -5.75 -11.32 7.21
C HIS A 149 -4.72 -10.25 7.52
N ASN A 150 -4.10 -10.29 8.69
CA ASN A 150 -3.20 -9.23 9.19
C ASN A 150 -3.82 -7.82 9.15
N GLY A 151 -5.15 -7.74 9.29
CA GLY A 151 -5.91 -6.49 9.18
C GLY A 151 -6.07 -5.96 7.74
N LEU A 152 -5.69 -6.72 6.73
CA LEU A 152 -5.99 -6.42 5.32
C LEU A 152 -7.25 -7.15 4.89
N GLN A 153 -8.08 -6.49 4.07
CA GLN A 153 -9.30 -7.06 3.53
C GLN A 153 -8.97 -8.21 2.55
N ILE A 154 -9.67 -9.34 2.70
CA ILE A 154 -9.57 -10.44 1.74
C ILE A 154 -10.58 -10.21 0.62
N TYR A 155 -10.12 -10.28 -0.62
CA TYR A 155 -10.92 -10.22 -1.83
C TYR A 155 -11.05 -11.61 -2.47
N GLY A 156 -12.13 -11.83 -3.21
CA GLY A 156 -12.24 -12.93 -4.15
C GLY A 156 -11.88 -12.44 -5.55
N PHE A 157 -10.93 -13.10 -6.20
CA PHE A 157 -10.67 -13.03 -7.63
C PHE A 157 -11.17 -14.33 -8.25
N GLY A 158 -12.41 -14.32 -8.74
CA GLY A 158 -13.15 -15.55 -9.06
C GLY A 158 -13.23 -16.49 -7.86
N ASN A 159 -12.53 -17.64 -7.94
CA ASN A 159 -12.48 -18.65 -6.89
C ASN A 159 -11.30 -18.50 -5.92
N ILE A 160 -10.37 -17.59 -6.21
CA ILE A 160 -9.13 -17.42 -5.45
C ILE A 160 -9.32 -16.33 -4.41
N SER A 161 -8.89 -16.58 -3.17
CA SER A 161 -8.80 -15.54 -2.14
C SER A 161 -7.50 -14.77 -2.34
N ILE A 162 -7.58 -13.44 -2.41
CA ILE A 162 -6.41 -12.57 -2.57
C ILE A 162 -6.41 -11.44 -1.54
N ILE A 163 -5.23 -10.93 -1.24
CA ILE A 163 -4.99 -9.69 -0.50
C ILE A 163 -4.28 -8.73 -1.43
N VAL A 164 -4.76 -7.49 -1.47
CA VAL A 164 -4.17 -6.43 -2.29
C VAL A 164 -3.41 -5.49 -1.37
N ASP A 165 -2.10 -5.43 -1.55
CA ASP A 165 -1.23 -4.46 -0.91
C ASP A 165 -1.05 -3.27 -1.86
N SER A 166 -1.98 -2.31 -1.80
CA SER A 166 -1.96 -1.09 -2.61
C SER A 166 -0.72 -0.22 -2.37
N LEU A 167 0.00 -0.40 -1.26
CA LEU A 167 1.16 0.42 -0.91
C LEU A 167 2.43 -0.12 -1.55
N ASN A 168 2.61 -1.44 -1.53
CA ASN A 168 3.73 -2.09 -2.20
C ASN A 168 3.43 -2.47 -3.66
N GLN A 169 2.23 -2.16 -4.14
CA GLN A 169 1.73 -2.57 -5.46
C GLN A 169 1.84 -4.09 -5.68
N LYS A 170 1.55 -4.87 -4.62
CA LYS A 170 1.69 -6.33 -4.59
C LYS A 170 0.34 -7.01 -4.40
N VAL A 171 0.20 -8.22 -4.95
CA VAL A 171 -0.98 -9.06 -4.79
C VAL A 171 -0.57 -10.41 -4.23
N TYR A 172 -1.22 -10.81 -3.13
CA TYR A 172 -0.98 -12.10 -2.50
C TYR A 172 -2.18 -13.00 -2.72
N ALA A 173 -1.96 -14.25 -3.13
CA ALA A 173 -3.00 -15.26 -3.21
C ALA A 173 -2.85 -16.29 -2.10
N GLN A 174 -4.00 -16.76 -1.62
CA GLN A 174 -4.05 -17.89 -0.70
C GLN A 174 -3.75 -19.18 -1.46
N ILE A 175 -2.64 -19.83 -1.10
CA ILE A 175 -2.24 -21.16 -1.58
C ILE A 175 -2.19 -22.07 -0.37
N GLU A 176 -3.09 -23.06 -0.34
CA GLU A 176 -3.31 -23.93 0.81
C GLU A 176 -3.60 -23.09 2.07
N GLU A 177 -2.71 -23.12 3.06
CA GLU A 177 -2.82 -22.36 4.32
C GLU A 177 -1.86 -21.15 4.37
N SER A 178 -1.24 -20.79 3.25
CA SER A 178 -0.23 -19.72 3.17
C SER A 178 -0.61 -18.63 2.17
N TRP A 179 -0.04 -17.44 2.35
CA TRP A 179 -0.19 -16.31 1.43
C TRP A 179 1.10 -16.12 0.65
N SER A 180 1.01 -16.14 -0.68
CA SER A 180 2.17 -16.03 -1.57
C SER A 180 1.99 -14.88 -2.55
N LEU A 181 3.08 -14.17 -2.85
CA LEU A 181 3.10 -13.10 -3.84
C LEU A 181 2.87 -13.69 -5.25
N VAL A 182 1.92 -13.14 -5.99
CA VAL A 182 1.53 -13.63 -7.33
C VAL A 182 1.28 -12.49 -8.31
N SER A 183 1.45 -12.77 -9.61
CA SER A 183 1.06 -11.86 -10.70
C SER A 183 -0.42 -12.02 -11.07
N LEU A 184 -0.96 -11.08 -11.85
CA LEU A 184 -2.35 -11.13 -12.30
C LEU A 184 -2.60 -12.32 -13.24
N GLU A 185 -1.65 -12.63 -14.11
CA GLU A 185 -1.72 -13.78 -15.02
C GLU A 185 -1.80 -15.09 -14.22
N ARG A 186 -0.99 -15.18 -13.16
CA ARG A 186 -0.98 -16.35 -12.28
C ARG A 186 -2.31 -16.54 -11.54
N LEU A 187 -3.01 -15.45 -11.19
CA LEU A 187 -4.35 -15.55 -10.59
C LEU A 187 -5.37 -16.21 -11.53
N VAL A 188 -5.29 -15.92 -12.82
CA VAL A 188 -6.17 -16.52 -13.83
C VAL A 188 -5.86 -18.03 -13.96
N GLU A 189 -4.59 -18.40 -14.01
CA GLU A 189 -4.17 -19.82 -14.04
C GLU A 189 -4.63 -20.59 -12.79
N MET A 190 -4.48 -19.97 -11.62
CA MET A 190 -4.93 -20.54 -10.34
C MET A 190 -6.45 -20.72 -10.33
N HIS A 191 -7.21 -19.74 -10.83
CA HIS A 191 -8.66 -19.86 -10.97
C HIS A 191 -9.02 -21.05 -11.86
N ASN A 192 -8.45 -21.16 -13.06
CA ASN A 192 -8.75 -22.24 -14.00
C ASN A 192 -8.42 -23.61 -13.40
N SER A 193 -7.27 -23.73 -12.73
CA SER A 193 -6.86 -24.97 -12.04
C SER A 193 -7.82 -25.36 -10.92
N SER A 194 -8.34 -24.38 -10.18
CA SER A 194 -9.33 -24.60 -9.10
C SER A 194 -10.67 -25.11 -9.63
N VAL A 195 -11.05 -24.70 -10.85
CA VAL A 195 -12.30 -25.14 -11.50
C VAL A 195 -12.16 -26.58 -11.98
N THR A 196 -11.02 -26.95 -12.58
CA THR A 196 -10.77 -28.32 -13.07
C THR A 196 -10.74 -29.35 -11.95
N ARG A 197 -10.22 -29.02 -10.76
CA ARG A 197 -10.23 -29.93 -9.59
C ARG A 197 -11.63 -30.18 -9.00
N ARG A 198 -12.62 -29.35 -9.33
CA ARG A 198 -14.00 -29.45 -8.80
C ARG A 198 -14.96 -30.18 -9.75
N ARG A 199 -14.51 -30.55 -10.95
CA ARG A 199 -15.25 -31.39 -11.90
C ARG A 199 -14.77 -32.84 -11.79
#